data_AF-A0ABF7PQG6-F1
#
_entry.id   AF-A0ABF7PQG6-F1
#
_cell.length_a   1.000
_cell.length_b   1.000
_cell.length_c   1.000
_cell.angle_alpha   90.00
_cell.angle_beta   90.00
_cell.angle_gamma   90.00
#
_symmetry.space_group_name_H-M   'P 1'
#
loop_
_entity.id
_entity.type
_entity.pdbx_description
1 polymer ?
#
loop_
_entity_poly.entity_id
_entity_poly.type
_entity_poly.pdbx_seq_one_letter_code
_entity_poly.pdbx_strand_id
1 'polypeptide(L)'
;MNIQNGWIYDANLLETGGMCFSLRADSFKSYHSHDNSDIHKTKRLQYHFTAKKAWMNDPNGLVYFKGKYHMFYQHYPYGKHTAMLHWGHAVSTDLVNWQHLPIAIYPQNDLNDRYIGGAFSGSAMVVDDELFLIYTEHFEDLDNTPNIFIEKQNLIKSKDGIHFSKPKIVINHKPDFCSYDFRDPKVWFDKIFNCYYMVIGTYANNYPSVALYRSDNAESWNYHSILFQEKTISGRTLECPDLFYLDGKYVLVLSIFETKNKKDFNYQSYYYIGNFDGKHFSAETPPTLQKSFMHHRLLKLMVIDALSVG
;
A
#
# COMPACT_ATOMS: atom_id res chain seq x y z
N MET A 1 8.05 29.19 -1.83
CA MET A 1 8.68 28.28 -2.79
C MET A 1 9.40 27.22 -1.99
N ASN A 2 9.02 25.95 -2.15
CA ASN A 2 9.60 24.82 -1.43
C ASN A 2 10.64 24.14 -2.31
N ILE A 3 11.77 23.73 -1.73
CA ILE A 3 12.79 22.90 -2.39
C ILE A 3 13.01 21.68 -1.52
N GLN A 4 12.54 20.53 -1.98
CA GLN A 4 12.67 19.29 -1.23
C GLN A 4 12.75 18.12 -2.18
N ASN A 5 13.69 17.20 -1.94
CA ASN A 5 13.69 15.89 -2.59
C ASN A 5 13.70 15.94 -4.14
N GLY A 6 14.38 16.93 -4.71
CA GLY A 6 14.42 17.15 -6.15
C GLY A 6 13.15 17.78 -6.71
N TRP A 7 12.35 18.47 -5.91
CA TRP A 7 11.16 19.20 -6.37
C TRP A 7 11.23 20.68 -5.99
N ILE A 8 10.73 21.53 -6.90
CA ILE A 8 10.46 22.95 -6.68
C ILE A 8 8.98 23.21 -6.98
N TYR A 9 8.26 23.76 -6.02
CA TYR A 9 6.84 24.07 -6.13
C TYR A 9 6.42 25.20 -5.19
N ASP A 10 5.25 25.78 -5.44
CA ASP A 10 4.62 26.77 -4.56
C ASP A 10 3.48 26.16 -3.73
N ALA A 11 2.69 27.00 -3.06
CA ALA A 11 1.60 26.54 -2.21
C ALA A 11 0.43 25.87 -2.98
N ASN A 12 0.35 26.05 -4.30
CA ASN A 12 -0.72 25.54 -5.17
C ASN A 12 -0.26 24.32 -5.98
N LEU A 13 0.69 23.52 -5.45
CA LEU A 13 1.22 22.32 -6.13
C LEU A 13 0.11 21.41 -6.66
N LEU A 14 -0.99 21.27 -5.92
CA LEU A 14 -2.12 20.41 -6.27
C LEU A 14 -2.93 20.94 -7.47
N GLU A 15 -2.86 22.24 -7.75
CA GLU A 15 -3.64 22.95 -8.77
C GLU A 15 -2.79 23.25 -10.01
N THR A 16 -1.60 23.81 -9.80
CA THR A 16 -0.73 24.30 -10.89
C THR A 16 0.42 23.37 -11.20
N GLY A 17 0.69 22.41 -10.32
CA GLY A 17 1.83 21.54 -10.47
C GLY A 17 3.15 22.12 -9.98
N GLY A 18 4.23 21.38 -10.25
CA GLY A 18 5.57 21.72 -9.81
C GLY A 18 6.62 21.13 -10.73
N MET A 19 7.88 21.54 -10.55
CA MET A 19 9.00 21.02 -11.31
C MET A 19 9.78 20.01 -10.49
N CYS A 20 10.03 18.83 -11.08
CA CYS A 20 10.96 17.87 -10.53
C CYS A 20 12.28 17.93 -11.30
N PHE A 21 13.37 17.76 -10.57
CA PHE A 21 14.74 17.74 -11.03
C PHE A 21 15.39 16.44 -10.60
N SER A 22 16.10 15.81 -11.53
CA SER A 22 16.94 14.67 -11.18
C SER A 22 18.28 14.78 -11.86
N LEU A 23 19.33 14.61 -11.08
CA LEU A 23 20.71 14.48 -11.54
C LEU A 23 21.07 13.00 -11.57
N ARG A 24 21.52 12.49 -12.72
CA ARG A 24 22.07 11.13 -12.81
C ARG A 24 23.27 11.14 -13.75
N ALA A 25 24.41 10.66 -13.25
CA ALA A 25 25.65 10.47 -14.03
C ALA A 25 25.92 11.67 -14.97
N ASP A 26 26.02 12.86 -14.38
CA ASP A 26 26.31 14.14 -15.06
C ASP A 26 25.24 14.65 -16.05
N SER A 27 24.06 14.02 -16.09
CA SER A 27 22.92 14.53 -16.83
C SER A 27 21.85 15.11 -15.90
N PHE A 28 21.54 16.40 -16.08
CA PHE A 28 20.43 17.07 -15.43
C PHE A 28 19.17 16.91 -16.29
N LYS A 29 18.09 16.42 -15.68
CA LYS A 29 16.77 16.38 -16.30
C LYS A 29 15.76 17.06 -15.41
N SER A 30 14.87 17.83 -16.01
CA SER A 30 13.72 18.45 -15.36
C SER A 30 12.44 18.05 -16.05
N TYR A 31 11.37 17.87 -15.30
CA TYR A 31 10.03 17.65 -15.86
C TYR A 31 8.96 18.32 -15.00
N HIS A 32 7.88 18.75 -15.64
CA HIS A 32 6.71 19.29 -14.94
C HIS A 32 5.86 18.16 -14.34
N SER A 33 5.14 18.40 -13.24
CA SER A 33 4.27 17.39 -12.60
C SER A 33 3.23 16.81 -13.56
N HIS A 34 2.67 17.66 -14.43
CA HIS A 34 1.71 17.30 -15.49
C HIS A 34 2.36 16.79 -16.78
N ASP A 35 3.69 16.82 -16.88
CA ASP A 35 4.37 16.40 -18.10
C ASP A 35 4.25 14.89 -18.30
N ASN A 36 3.43 14.55 -19.28
CA ASN A 36 3.16 13.23 -19.84
C ASN A 36 3.55 13.22 -21.34
N SER A 37 4.50 14.04 -21.79
CA SER A 37 4.77 14.25 -23.23
C SER A 37 5.77 13.28 -23.86
N ASP A 38 6.64 12.63 -23.08
CA ASP A 38 7.72 11.78 -23.60
C ASP A 38 7.26 10.35 -23.99
N ILE A 39 5.96 10.13 -24.18
CA ILE A 39 5.36 8.79 -24.17
C ILE A 39 5.13 8.22 -25.59
N HIS A 40 5.07 9.06 -26.62
CA HIS A 40 4.81 8.64 -28.01
C HIS A 40 5.94 7.85 -28.68
N LYS A 41 7.15 7.82 -28.08
CA LYS A 41 8.32 7.06 -28.59
C LYS A 41 8.75 5.93 -27.66
N THR A 42 7.89 5.49 -26.75
CA THR A 42 8.25 4.52 -25.70
C THR A 42 7.30 3.33 -25.69
N LYS A 43 7.75 2.20 -25.14
CA LYS A 43 6.88 1.03 -24.84
C LYS A 43 6.06 1.23 -23.55
N ARG A 44 5.88 2.47 -23.08
CA ARG A 44 5.15 2.76 -21.83
C ARG A 44 3.64 2.69 -22.07
N LEU A 45 2.91 2.27 -21.05
CA LEU A 45 1.45 2.27 -21.04
C LEU A 45 0.95 3.71 -21.08
N GLN A 46 0.04 4.02 -22.01
CA GLN A 46 -0.44 5.39 -22.24
C GLN A 46 -1.68 5.75 -21.41
N TYR A 47 -2.44 4.73 -21.00
CA TYR A 47 -3.75 4.87 -20.33
C TYR A 47 -3.78 4.14 -18.98
N HIS A 48 -2.62 3.65 -18.53
CA HIS A 48 -2.44 3.14 -17.17
C HIS A 48 -1.40 4.00 -16.50
N PHE A 49 -1.60 4.26 -15.21
CA PHE A 49 -0.58 4.93 -14.42
C PHE A 49 0.74 4.15 -14.44
N THR A 50 1.83 4.87 -14.62
CA THR A 50 3.19 4.34 -14.49
C THR A 50 4.04 5.38 -13.77
N ALA A 51 4.87 4.96 -12.82
CA ALA A 51 5.86 5.84 -12.21
C ALA A 51 6.73 6.47 -13.30
N LYS A 52 7.03 7.77 -13.22
CA LYS A 52 7.76 8.49 -14.29
C LYS A 52 9.04 7.79 -14.72
N LYS A 53 9.73 7.15 -13.78
CA LYS A 53 10.92 6.33 -14.06
C LYS A 53 10.99 5.17 -13.08
N ALA A 54 11.90 4.24 -13.38
CA ALA A 54 12.31 3.16 -12.48
C ALA A 54 11.18 2.21 -12.08
N TRP A 55 11.33 1.53 -10.96
CA TRP A 55 10.46 0.44 -10.53
C TRP A 55 9.29 0.92 -9.70
N MET A 56 8.10 0.37 -9.95
CA MET A 56 6.94 0.49 -9.08
C MET A 56 6.22 -0.86 -8.98
N ASN A 57 5.48 -1.07 -7.90
CA ASN A 57 4.60 -2.22 -7.74
C ASN A 57 3.29 -1.79 -7.07
N ASP A 58 3.06 -2.21 -5.83
CA ASP A 58 1.75 -2.17 -5.18
C ASP A 58 1.19 -0.74 -5.13
N PRO A 59 -0.08 -0.55 -5.50
CA PRO A 59 -0.77 0.69 -5.17
C PRO A 59 -0.96 0.77 -3.65
N ASN A 60 -0.76 1.95 -3.09
CA ASN A 60 -0.86 2.20 -1.66
C ASN A 60 -1.71 3.45 -1.40
N GLY A 61 -2.25 3.53 -0.19
CA GLY A 61 -2.91 4.75 0.31
C GLY A 61 -3.98 5.34 -0.62
N LEU A 62 -4.74 4.50 -1.34
CA LEU A 62 -5.77 4.95 -2.26
C LEU A 62 -6.89 5.63 -1.47
N VAL A 63 -7.14 6.91 -1.76
CA VAL A 63 -8.09 7.71 -0.97
C VAL A 63 -8.58 8.92 -1.76
N TYR A 64 -9.83 9.32 -1.53
CA TYR A 64 -10.31 10.64 -1.93
C TYR A 64 -10.13 11.63 -0.78
N PHE A 65 -9.34 12.68 -1.00
CA PHE A 65 -9.02 13.68 0.02
C PHE A 65 -8.95 15.06 -0.61
N LYS A 66 -9.62 16.04 0.02
CA LYS A 66 -9.63 17.47 -0.37
C LYS A 66 -9.83 17.70 -1.88
N GLY A 67 -10.82 17.02 -2.45
CA GLY A 67 -11.23 17.23 -3.84
C GLY A 67 -10.49 16.37 -4.88
N LYS A 68 -9.53 15.53 -4.46
CA LYS A 68 -8.70 14.74 -5.38
C LYS A 68 -8.61 13.29 -4.95
N TYR A 69 -8.46 12.41 -5.92
CA TYR A 69 -8.01 11.04 -5.71
C TYR A 69 -6.50 11.04 -5.51
N HIS A 70 -6.04 10.56 -4.37
CA HIS A 70 -4.63 10.32 -4.09
C HIS A 70 -4.31 8.85 -4.32
N MET A 71 -3.20 8.60 -5.02
CA MET A 71 -2.61 7.28 -5.16
C MET A 71 -1.16 7.35 -4.75
N PHE A 72 -0.81 6.55 -3.76
CA PHE A 72 0.56 6.24 -3.44
C PHE A 72 0.93 4.90 -4.06
N TYR A 73 2.21 4.57 -4.10
CA TYR A 73 2.66 3.31 -4.64
C TYR A 73 4.07 2.98 -4.17
N GLN A 74 4.34 1.69 -3.94
CA GLN A 74 5.71 1.25 -3.69
C GLN A 74 6.59 1.61 -4.88
N HIS A 75 7.72 2.24 -4.58
CA HIS A 75 8.59 2.84 -5.58
C HIS A 75 10.06 2.66 -5.21
N TYR A 76 10.87 2.24 -6.19
CA TYR A 76 12.32 2.35 -6.10
C TYR A 76 12.83 3.31 -7.18
N PRO A 77 13.21 4.55 -6.82
CA PRO A 77 13.49 5.61 -7.78
C PRO A 77 14.85 5.47 -8.49
N TYR A 78 15.70 4.51 -8.08
CA TYR A 78 17.10 4.43 -8.52
C TYR A 78 17.36 3.39 -9.62
N GLY A 79 16.38 2.58 -10.02
CA GLY A 79 16.57 1.56 -11.05
C GLY A 79 15.57 0.40 -10.97
N LYS A 80 16.10 -0.83 -11.01
CA LYS A 80 15.30 -2.06 -11.04
C LYS A 80 15.39 -2.91 -9.76
N HIS A 81 16.21 -2.50 -8.78
CA HIS A 81 16.49 -3.27 -7.57
C HIS A 81 15.58 -2.84 -6.43
N THR A 82 15.01 -3.74 -5.63
CA THR A 82 13.97 -3.38 -4.64
C THR A 82 14.50 -3.29 -3.20
N ALA A 83 15.81 -3.12 -3.00
CA ALA A 83 16.39 -3.06 -1.66
C ALA A 83 15.87 -1.90 -0.78
N MET A 84 15.36 -0.82 -1.36
CA MET A 84 15.03 0.40 -0.63
C MET A 84 13.72 1.03 -1.12
N LEU A 85 12.61 0.53 -0.61
CA LEU A 85 11.28 0.93 -1.05
C LEU A 85 10.82 2.26 -0.42
N HIS A 86 10.26 3.11 -1.28
CA HIS A 86 9.63 4.39 -0.99
C HIS A 86 8.14 4.32 -1.31
N TRP A 87 7.38 5.33 -0.89
CA TRP A 87 6.06 5.60 -1.49
C TRP A 87 6.14 6.77 -2.46
N GLY A 88 6.01 6.49 -3.75
CA GLY A 88 5.69 7.52 -4.73
C GLY A 88 4.26 8.05 -4.53
N HIS A 89 3.95 9.19 -5.15
CA HIS A 89 2.65 9.85 -4.96
C HIS A 89 2.18 10.51 -6.26
N ALA A 90 0.89 10.35 -6.54
CA ALA A 90 0.19 11.01 -7.63
C ALA A 90 -1.23 11.37 -7.20
N VAL A 91 -1.80 12.38 -7.85
CA VAL A 91 -3.19 12.79 -7.67
C VAL A 91 -3.94 12.86 -8.99
N SER A 92 -5.25 12.67 -8.94
CA SER A 92 -6.15 12.77 -10.09
C SER A 92 -7.49 13.36 -9.67
N THR A 93 -8.19 13.99 -10.61
CA THR A 93 -9.59 14.43 -10.43
C THR A 93 -10.60 13.45 -11.04
N ASP A 94 -10.13 12.48 -11.84
CA ASP A 94 -10.99 11.62 -12.66
C ASP A 94 -10.53 10.15 -12.72
N LEU A 95 -9.52 9.77 -11.92
CA LEU A 95 -8.87 8.45 -11.88
C LEU A 95 -8.15 8.03 -13.19
N VAL A 96 -8.10 8.91 -14.19
CA VAL A 96 -7.51 8.65 -15.51
C VAL A 96 -6.28 9.53 -15.74
N ASN A 97 -6.45 10.83 -15.53
CA ASN A 97 -5.41 11.83 -15.71
C ASN A 97 -4.70 12.05 -14.38
N TRP A 98 -3.46 11.56 -14.31
CA TRP A 98 -2.65 11.61 -13.08
C TRP A 98 -1.57 12.69 -13.17
N GLN A 99 -1.48 13.48 -12.10
CA GLN A 99 -0.40 14.40 -11.82
C GLN A 99 0.56 13.76 -10.83
N HIS A 100 1.85 13.71 -11.16
CA HIS A 100 2.86 13.21 -10.22
C HIS A 100 3.24 14.26 -9.18
N LEU A 101 3.50 13.80 -7.97
CA LEU A 101 3.88 14.60 -6.81
C LEU A 101 5.23 14.15 -6.23
N PRO A 102 5.83 14.92 -5.31
CA PRO A 102 7.00 14.47 -4.56
C PRO A 102 6.78 13.10 -3.88
N ILE A 103 7.86 12.34 -3.71
CA ILE A 103 7.82 11.09 -2.93
C ILE A 103 7.29 11.41 -1.52
N ALA A 104 6.28 10.65 -1.08
CA ALA A 104 5.60 10.87 0.18
C ALA A 104 6.33 10.22 1.37
N ILE A 105 6.87 9.01 1.17
CA ILE A 105 7.55 8.26 2.24
C ILE A 105 8.93 7.82 1.77
N TYR A 106 9.93 8.14 2.58
CA TYR A 106 11.30 7.66 2.44
C TYR A 106 11.57 6.55 3.47
N PRO A 107 12.41 5.55 3.13
CA PRO A 107 12.94 4.60 4.09
C PRO A 107 13.57 5.32 5.29
N GLN A 108 13.38 4.78 6.49
CA GLN A 108 13.90 5.37 7.74
C GLN A 108 15.31 4.88 8.10
N ASN A 109 15.73 3.74 7.54
CA ASN A 109 16.98 3.06 7.86
C ASN A 109 18.02 3.26 6.76
N ASP A 110 19.30 3.13 7.12
CA ASP A 110 20.42 3.09 6.17
C ASP A 110 20.43 1.73 5.46
N LEU A 111 19.79 1.69 4.29
CA LEU A 111 19.64 0.47 3.48
C LEU A 111 20.70 0.40 2.37
N ASN A 112 21.13 -0.82 2.05
CA ASN A 112 22.12 -1.13 1.02
C ASN A 112 21.91 -2.57 0.48
N ASP A 113 22.90 -3.13 -0.21
CA ASP A 113 22.78 -4.48 -0.79
C ASP A 113 22.70 -5.60 0.27
N ARG A 114 23.10 -5.33 1.51
CA ARG A 114 22.98 -6.25 2.65
C ARG A 114 21.72 -5.99 3.48
N TYR A 115 21.46 -4.72 3.81
CA TYR A 115 20.30 -4.31 4.59
C TYR A 115 19.19 -3.84 3.65
N ILE A 116 18.17 -4.65 3.47
CA ILE A 116 17.05 -4.36 2.57
C ILE A 116 15.78 -4.01 3.34
N GLY A 117 14.88 -3.28 2.70
CA GLY A 117 13.56 -2.96 3.24
C GLY A 117 13.03 -1.61 2.82
N GLY A 118 12.51 -0.86 3.79
CA GLY A 118 11.97 0.48 3.60
C GLY A 118 10.47 0.56 3.87
N ALA A 119 9.80 1.47 3.18
CA ALA A 119 8.35 1.66 3.31
C ALA A 119 7.61 0.67 2.40
N PHE A 120 7.18 -0.44 3.00
CA PHE A 120 6.34 -1.45 2.39
C PHE A 120 4.88 -0.96 2.29
N SER A 121 4.00 -1.82 1.79
CA SER A 121 2.63 -1.47 1.41
C SER A 121 1.78 -1.09 2.62
N GLY A 122 0.65 -0.48 2.31
CA GLY A 122 -0.25 0.06 3.31
C GLY A 122 -1.38 0.85 2.69
N SER A 123 -2.19 1.46 3.54
CA SER A 123 -3.46 2.08 3.18
C SER A 123 -3.62 3.47 3.80
N ALA A 124 -4.69 4.13 3.40
CA ALA A 124 -5.04 5.47 3.82
C ALA A 124 -6.46 5.49 4.39
N MET A 125 -6.71 6.43 5.29
CA MET A 125 -8.06 6.83 5.68
C MET A 125 -8.07 8.31 6.06
N VAL A 126 -9.24 8.93 6.02
CA VAL A 126 -9.42 10.32 6.46
C VAL A 126 -10.04 10.29 7.85
N VAL A 127 -9.39 10.97 8.80
CA VAL A 127 -9.85 11.11 10.18
C VAL A 127 -9.79 12.59 10.53
N ASP A 128 -10.93 13.18 10.91
CA ASP A 128 -11.03 14.59 11.32
C ASP A 128 -10.37 15.60 10.33
N ASP A 129 -10.64 15.45 9.02
CA ASP A 129 -10.04 16.24 7.91
C ASP A 129 -8.50 16.12 7.78
N GLU A 130 -7.89 15.14 8.43
CA GLU A 130 -6.50 14.76 8.23
C GLU A 130 -6.40 13.42 7.49
N LEU A 131 -5.45 13.36 6.56
CA LEU A 131 -5.07 12.14 5.87
C LEU A 131 -4.15 11.31 6.77
N PHE A 132 -4.57 10.10 7.12
CA PHE A 132 -3.76 9.13 7.84
C PHE A 132 -3.25 8.10 6.83
N LEU A 133 -1.94 7.90 6.78
CA LEU A 133 -1.32 6.79 6.04
C LEU A 133 -0.72 5.81 7.04
N ILE A 134 -1.12 4.54 6.92
CA ILE A 134 -0.56 3.46 7.72
C ILE A 134 0.13 2.47 6.81
N TYR A 135 1.39 2.17 7.10
CA TYR A 135 2.25 1.37 6.24
C TYR A 135 3.16 0.46 7.04
N THR A 136 3.65 -0.60 6.40
CA THR A 136 4.67 -1.46 6.99
C THR A 136 6.06 -0.87 6.78
N GLU A 137 6.85 -0.77 7.84
CA GLU A 137 8.30 -0.63 7.74
C GLU A 137 8.92 -2.03 7.75
N HIS A 138 9.69 -2.34 6.70
CA HIS A 138 10.47 -3.57 6.59
C HIS A 138 11.95 -3.29 6.83
N PHE A 139 12.62 -4.20 7.53
CA PHE A 139 14.06 -4.26 7.63
C PHE A 139 14.54 -5.70 7.73
N GLU A 140 15.51 -6.06 6.89
CA GLU A 140 16.07 -7.40 6.82
C GLU A 140 17.58 -7.34 6.56
N ASP A 141 18.35 -8.12 7.32
CA ASP A 141 19.79 -8.32 7.10
C ASP A 141 20.01 -9.65 6.38
N LEU A 142 20.30 -9.58 5.07
CA LEU A 142 20.42 -10.76 4.21
C LEU A 142 21.52 -11.73 4.67
N ASP A 143 22.61 -11.22 5.26
CA ASP A 143 23.73 -12.02 5.74
C ASP A 143 23.43 -12.74 7.07
N ASN A 144 22.43 -12.28 7.82
CA ASN A 144 22.05 -12.82 9.12
C ASN A 144 20.67 -13.49 9.09
N THR A 145 20.20 -13.92 7.93
CA THR A 145 18.91 -14.64 7.78
C THR A 145 18.93 -15.96 8.57
N PRO A 146 17.96 -16.27 9.47
CA PRO A 146 16.68 -15.60 9.73
C PRO A 146 16.66 -14.72 11.01
N ASN A 147 17.81 -14.34 11.56
CA ASN A 147 17.90 -13.69 12.87
C ASN A 147 17.43 -12.22 12.87
N ILE A 148 17.40 -11.54 11.71
CA ILE A 148 16.94 -10.14 11.62
C ILE A 148 15.96 -9.99 10.44
N PHE A 149 14.67 -10.10 10.76
CA PHE A 149 13.54 -9.80 9.89
C PHE A 149 12.50 -9.04 10.71
N ILE A 150 12.24 -7.79 10.35
CA ILE A 150 11.43 -6.86 11.14
C ILE A 150 10.37 -6.24 10.25
N GLU A 151 9.10 -6.46 10.59
CA GLU A 151 7.96 -5.76 10.00
C GLU A 151 7.13 -5.09 11.10
N LYS A 152 6.99 -3.76 11.02
CA LYS A 152 6.26 -2.92 11.99
C LYS A 152 5.27 -2.03 11.27
N GLN A 153 4.18 -1.65 11.94
CA GLN A 153 3.18 -0.76 11.34
C GLN A 153 3.37 0.66 11.86
N ASN A 154 3.54 1.60 10.94
CA ASN A 154 3.78 3.02 11.19
C ASN A 154 2.61 3.87 10.70
N LEU A 155 2.29 4.93 11.44
CA LEU A 155 1.34 5.97 11.08
C LEU A 155 2.07 7.28 10.77
N ILE A 156 1.72 7.91 9.64
CA ILE A 156 2.01 9.31 9.34
C ILE A 156 0.72 10.04 9.00
N LYS A 157 0.71 11.36 9.25
CA LYS A 157 -0.47 12.20 9.05
C LYS A 157 -0.16 13.38 8.15
N SER A 158 -1.16 13.86 7.41
CA SER A 158 -1.05 15.07 6.60
C SER A 158 -2.35 15.87 6.61
N LYS A 159 -2.24 17.20 6.70
CA LYS A 159 -3.37 18.13 6.61
C LYS A 159 -3.66 18.56 5.17
N ASP A 160 -2.68 18.48 4.28
CA ASP A 160 -2.75 18.97 2.91
C ASP A 160 -2.53 17.87 1.86
N GLY A 161 -2.25 16.65 2.31
CA GLY A 161 -1.97 15.50 1.45
C GLY A 161 -0.59 15.52 0.80
N ILE A 162 0.26 16.51 1.10
CA ILE A 162 1.60 16.71 0.50
C ILE A 162 2.70 16.60 1.57
N HIS A 163 2.52 17.24 2.72
CA HIS A 163 3.49 17.26 3.79
C HIS A 163 3.06 16.32 4.91
N PHE A 164 3.94 15.39 5.28
CA PHE A 164 3.63 14.34 6.25
C PHE A 164 4.40 14.52 7.55
N SER A 165 3.77 14.13 8.66
CA SER A 165 4.39 14.07 9.98
C SER A 165 5.53 13.04 10.01
N LYS A 166 6.35 13.10 11.06
CA LYS A 166 7.28 11.98 11.36
C LYS A 166 6.49 10.69 11.62
N PRO A 167 7.04 9.52 11.26
CA PRO A 167 6.43 8.22 11.57
C PRO A 167 6.25 8.00 13.07
N LYS A 168 5.07 7.49 13.43
CA LYS A 168 4.75 6.98 14.77
C LYS A 168 4.44 5.48 14.65
N ILE A 169 5.20 4.64 15.35
CA ILE A 169 4.93 3.21 15.40
C ILE A 169 3.60 2.98 16.13
N VAL A 170 2.65 2.31 15.47
CA VAL A 170 1.33 1.96 16.03
C VAL A 170 1.21 0.48 16.37
N ILE A 171 1.98 -0.38 15.70
CA ILE A 171 2.15 -1.79 16.06
C ILE A 171 3.63 -2.13 15.95
N ASN A 172 4.29 -2.33 17.09
CA ASN A 172 5.74 -2.61 17.15
C ASN A 172 6.07 -4.11 17.06
N HIS A 173 5.13 -4.97 17.48
CA HIS A 173 5.32 -6.41 17.50
C HIS A 173 4.04 -7.11 17.03
N LYS A 174 4.21 -8.09 16.15
CA LYS A 174 3.18 -9.09 15.85
C LYS A 174 2.88 -9.96 17.07
N PRO A 175 1.71 -10.61 17.15
CA PRO A 175 1.48 -11.68 18.12
C PRO A 175 2.47 -12.85 17.95
N ASP A 176 2.79 -13.55 19.03
CA ASP A 176 3.81 -14.63 19.03
C ASP A 176 3.44 -15.80 18.11
N PHE A 177 2.15 -16.10 17.96
CA PHE A 177 1.64 -17.16 17.09
C PHE A 177 1.61 -16.79 15.60
N CYS A 178 1.96 -15.55 15.23
CA CYS A 178 2.09 -15.10 13.85
C CYS A 178 3.52 -15.30 13.33
N SER A 179 3.70 -15.50 12.02
CA SER A 179 4.99 -15.54 11.33
C SER A 179 5.70 -14.19 11.29
N TYR A 180 6.99 -14.18 10.94
CA TYR A 180 7.73 -12.92 10.69
C TYR A 180 7.10 -12.05 9.60
N ASP A 181 6.56 -12.66 8.54
CA ASP A 181 5.69 -11.97 7.58
C ASP A 181 4.43 -11.46 8.30
N PHE A 182 4.31 -10.15 8.44
CA PHE A 182 3.27 -9.40 9.14
C PHE A 182 3.18 -7.97 8.57
N ARG A 183 2.53 -7.82 7.41
CA ARG A 183 2.58 -6.59 6.59
C ARG A 183 1.28 -6.25 5.88
N ASP A 184 1.31 -5.12 5.18
CA ASP A 184 0.28 -4.59 4.29
C ASP A 184 -1.02 -4.19 5.02
N PRO A 185 -0.96 -3.24 5.99
CA PRO A 185 -2.11 -2.84 6.77
C PRO A 185 -3.17 -2.15 5.90
N LYS A 186 -4.39 -2.70 5.90
CA LYS A 186 -5.59 -2.02 5.41
C LYS A 186 -6.41 -1.47 6.58
N VAL A 187 -6.68 -0.18 6.59
CA VAL A 187 -7.50 0.49 7.60
C VAL A 187 -8.79 1.06 7.04
N TRP A 188 -9.82 1.09 7.89
CA TRP A 188 -11.08 1.77 7.62
C TRP A 188 -11.82 2.08 8.92
N PHE A 189 -12.76 3.03 8.84
CA PHE A 189 -13.80 3.19 9.86
C PHE A 189 -15.02 2.36 9.48
N ASP A 190 -15.42 1.44 10.34
CA ASP A 190 -16.61 0.63 10.13
C ASP A 190 -17.83 1.30 10.78
N LYS A 191 -18.78 1.72 9.95
CA LYS A 191 -20.00 2.39 10.39
C LYS A 191 -20.96 1.47 11.15
N ILE A 192 -20.91 0.15 10.91
CA ILE A 192 -21.80 -0.83 11.55
C ILE A 192 -21.34 -1.08 12.99
N PHE A 193 -20.03 -1.27 13.18
CA PHE A 193 -19.43 -1.53 14.49
C PHE A 193 -18.97 -0.26 15.22
N ASN A 194 -19.05 0.90 14.56
CA ASN A 194 -18.68 2.22 15.09
C ASN A 194 -17.27 2.24 15.70
N CYS A 195 -16.30 1.70 14.96
CA CYS A 195 -14.89 1.69 15.36
C CYS A 195 -13.98 1.60 14.14
N TYR A 196 -12.68 1.80 14.36
CA TYR A 196 -11.67 1.63 13.32
C TYR A 196 -11.15 0.20 13.33
N TYR A 197 -10.99 -0.38 12.16
CA TYR A 197 -10.34 -1.68 11.98
C TYR A 197 -9.08 -1.55 11.14
N MET A 198 -8.14 -2.46 11.41
CA MET A 198 -6.94 -2.67 10.63
C MET A 198 -6.78 -4.17 10.39
N VAL A 199 -6.56 -4.56 9.14
CA VAL A 199 -6.21 -5.93 8.77
C VAL A 199 -4.77 -6.01 8.30
N ILE A 200 -4.07 -7.09 8.64
CA ILE A 200 -2.65 -7.29 8.31
C ILE A 200 -2.45 -8.72 7.81
N GLY A 201 -1.70 -8.87 6.72
CA GLY A 201 -1.37 -10.15 6.11
C GLY A 201 -0.29 -10.87 6.91
N THR A 202 -0.49 -12.16 7.20
CA THR A 202 0.44 -12.97 8.01
C THR A 202 0.26 -14.46 7.71
N TYR A 203 1.01 -15.29 8.40
CA TYR A 203 0.70 -16.70 8.63
C TYR A 203 0.51 -16.94 10.13
N ALA A 204 -0.51 -17.70 10.53
CA ALA A 204 -0.83 -17.97 11.93
C ALA A 204 -1.49 -19.34 12.08
N ASN A 205 -1.23 -20.04 13.19
CA ASN A 205 -1.86 -21.31 13.53
C ASN A 205 -1.85 -22.34 12.37
N ASN A 206 -0.73 -22.42 11.64
CA ASN A 206 -0.52 -23.30 10.48
C ASN A 206 -1.28 -22.94 9.19
N TYR A 207 -1.78 -21.72 9.04
CA TYR A 207 -2.45 -21.26 7.81
C TYR A 207 -2.03 -19.84 7.43
N PRO A 208 -1.95 -19.51 6.12
CA PRO A 208 -1.97 -18.12 5.67
C PRO A 208 -3.20 -17.43 6.23
N SER A 209 -3.01 -16.29 6.89
CA SER A 209 -4.00 -15.68 7.77
C SER A 209 -4.04 -14.16 7.62
N VAL A 210 -5.18 -13.58 7.96
CA VAL A 210 -5.34 -12.13 8.09
C VAL A 210 -5.59 -11.83 9.57
N ALA A 211 -4.69 -11.07 10.20
CA ALA A 211 -4.88 -10.60 11.57
C ALA A 211 -5.78 -9.36 11.58
N LEU A 212 -6.61 -9.21 12.62
CA LEU A 212 -7.49 -8.07 12.82
C LEU A 212 -7.08 -7.28 14.07
N TYR A 213 -7.04 -5.97 13.94
CA TYR A 213 -6.85 -5.02 15.02
C TYR A 213 -8.02 -4.05 15.06
N ARG A 214 -8.33 -3.55 16.25
CA ARG A 214 -9.39 -2.57 16.51
C ARG A 214 -8.81 -1.33 17.18
N SER A 215 -9.34 -0.17 16.84
CA SER A 215 -9.07 1.10 17.50
C SER A 215 -10.34 1.92 17.68
N ASP A 216 -10.39 2.70 18.77
CA ASP A 216 -11.46 3.68 19.00
C ASP A 216 -11.08 5.08 18.48
N ASN A 217 -9.80 5.32 18.17
CA ASN A 217 -9.27 6.64 17.87
C ASN A 217 -8.30 6.67 16.66
N ALA A 218 -8.25 5.60 15.86
CA ALA A 218 -7.36 5.45 14.71
C ALA A 218 -5.84 5.48 15.00
N GLU A 219 -5.42 5.64 16.26
CA GLU A 219 -4.01 5.80 16.64
C GLU A 219 -3.52 4.68 17.57
N SER A 220 -4.38 4.22 18.47
CA SER A 220 -4.08 3.17 19.44
C SER A 220 -4.77 1.89 19.01
N TRP A 221 -4.00 0.91 18.58
CA TRP A 221 -4.49 -0.31 17.96
C TRP A 221 -4.28 -1.50 18.90
N ASN A 222 -5.33 -2.28 19.10
CA ASN A 222 -5.28 -3.50 19.90
C ASN A 222 -5.56 -4.70 19.00
N TYR A 223 -4.78 -5.77 19.16
CA TYR A 223 -5.07 -7.04 18.50
C TYR A 223 -6.48 -7.48 18.90
N HIS A 224 -7.28 -7.88 17.91
CA HIS A 224 -8.68 -8.23 18.11
C HIS A 224 -8.92 -9.73 17.90
N SER A 225 -8.45 -10.28 16.78
CA SER A 225 -8.68 -11.67 16.38
C SER A 225 -7.83 -12.04 15.15
N ILE A 226 -7.89 -13.30 14.74
CA ILE A 226 -7.62 -13.67 13.35
C ILE A 226 -8.94 -13.48 12.59
N LEU A 227 -8.94 -12.56 11.62
CA LEU A 227 -10.10 -12.28 10.76
C LEU A 227 -10.45 -13.51 9.92
N PHE A 228 -9.43 -14.05 9.24
CA PHE A 228 -9.59 -15.08 8.21
C PHE A 228 -8.36 -15.98 8.15
N GLN A 229 -8.58 -17.24 7.77
CA GLN A 229 -7.51 -18.20 7.49
C GLN A 229 -7.81 -18.96 6.19
N GLU A 230 -6.84 -18.99 5.28
CA GLU A 230 -6.95 -19.74 4.04
C GLU A 230 -6.57 -21.20 4.27
N LYS A 231 -7.58 -22.06 4.44
CA LYS A 231 -7.39 -23.48 4.79
C LYS A 231 -7.30 -24.40 3.57
N THR A 232 -7.61 -23.92 2.38
CA THR A 232 -7.71 -24.70 1.13
C THR A 232 -6.49 -24.53 0.23
N ILE A 233 -5.81 -23.38 0.28
CA ILE A 233 -4.61 -23.08 -0.50
C ILE A 233 -3.45 -22.74 0.44
N SER A 234 -2.47 -23.65 0.54
CA SER A 234 -1.27 -23.40 1.34
C SER A 234 -0.33 -22.41 0.65
N GLY A 235 0.20 -21.46 1.42
CA GLY A 235 1.24 -20.50 1.03
C GLY A 235 2.12 -20.13 2.22
N ARG A 236 3.12 -19.27 1.98
CA ARG A 236 3.98 -18.71 3.04
C ARG A 236 3.23 -17.70 3.89
N THR A 237 2.48 -16.80 3.27
CA THR A 237 1.70 -15.74 3.92
C THR A 237 0.59 -15.24 3.00
N LEU A 238 -0.25 -14.34 3.51
CA LEU A 238 -1.17 -13.51 2.71
C LEU A 238 -0.61 -12.09 2.59
N GLU A 239 -0.73 -11.50 1.41
CA GLU A 239 -0.30 -10.13 1.10
C GLU A 239 -1.48 -9.28 0.64
N CYS A 240 -1.37 -7.98 0.87
CA CYS A 240 -2.35 -6.96 0.48
C CYS A 240 -3.81 -7.35 0.83
N PRO A 241 -4.11 -7.73 2.09
CA PRO A 241 -5.48 -7.99 2.48
C PRO A 241 -6.31 -6.70 2.43
N ASP A 242 -7.54 -6.81 1.97
CA ASP A 242 -8.51 -5.72 1.94
C ASP A 242 -9.90 -6.26 2.28
N LEU A 243 -10.63 -5.56 3.14
CA LEU A 243 -11.99 -5.91 3.54
C LEU A 243 -12.86 -4.66 3.40
N PHE A 244 -13.90 -4.75 2.56
CA PHE A 244 -14.85 -3.67 2.36
C PHE A 244 -16.28 -4.20 2.21
N TYR A 245 -17.25 -3.32 2.46
CA TYR A 245 -18.67 -3.60 2.30
C TYR A 245 -19.16 -3.14 0.93
N LEU A 246 -19.82 -4.02 0.19
CA LEU A 246 -20.36 -3.76 -1.14
C LEU A 246 -21.69 -4.50 -1.31
N ASP A 247 -22.74 -3.78 -1.71
CA ASP A 247 -24.06 -4.32 -2.07
C ASP A 247 -24.64 -5.35 -1.08
N GLY A 248 -24.56 -5.04 0.22
CA GLY A 248 -25.14 -5.90 1.26
C GLY A 248 -24.18 -6.93 1.87
N LYS A 249 -22.97 -7.08 1.32
CA LYS A 249 -22.01 -8.13 1.71
C LYS A 249 -20.62 -7.55 1.96
N TYR A 250 -19.83 -8.29 2.73
CA TYR A 250 -18.41 -8.01 2.84
C TYR A 250 -17.63 -8.79 1.77
N VAL A 251 -16.65 -8.12 1.18
CA VAL A 251 -15.72 -8.70 0.22
C VAL A 251 -14.32 -8.64 0.81
N LEU A 252 -13.70 -9.81 0.99
CA LEU A 252 -12.31 -9.95 1.38
C LEU A 252 -11.46 -10.19 0.12
N VAL A 253 -10.50 -9.32 -0.15
CA VAL A 253 -9.50 -9.46 -1.21
C VAL A 253 -8.14 -9.72 -0.57
N LEU A 254 -7.33 -10.61 -1.16
CA LEU A 254 -6.00 -10.94 -0.67
C LEU A 254 -5.15 -11.58 -1.77
N SER A 255 -3.84 -11.60 -1.60
CA SER A 255 -2.91 -12.31 -2.48
C SER A 255 -2.22 -13.44 -1.72
N ILE A 256 -2.08 -14.61 -2.34
CA ILE A 256 -1.42 -15.76 -1.71
C ILE A 256 0.04 -15.80 -2.17
N PHE A 257 0.96 -15.60 -1.22
CA PHE A 257 2.40 -15.53 -1.47
C PHE A 257 3.06 -16.91 -1.30
N GLU A 258 3.92 -17.27 -2.25
CA GLU A 258 4.70 -18.52 -2.27
C GLU A 258 3.84 -19.78 -1.99
N THR A 259 2.87 -20.04 -2.87
CA THR A 259 2.02 -21.24 -2.77
C THR A 259 2.85 -22.52 -2.83
N LYS A 260 2.68 -23.42 -1.85
CA LYS A 260 3.46 -24.67 -1.77
C LYS A 260 2.93 -25.75 -2.71
N ASN A 261 1.61 -25.88 -2.82
CA ASN A 261 0.95 -27.03 -3.45
C ASN A 261 0.26 -26.71 -4.78
N LYS A 262 0.29 -25.44 -5.23
CA LYS A 262 -0.44 -24.97 -6.42
C LYS A 262 0.30 -23.82 -7.11
N LYS A 263 1.37 -24.09 -7.86
CA LYS A 263 2.22 -23.05 -8.47
C LYS A 263 1.46 -22.07 -9.37
N ASP A 264 0.39 -22.51 -10.06
CA ASP A 264 -0.44 -21.64 -10.91
C ASP A 264 -1.20 -20.57 -10.11
N PHE A 265 -1.30 -20.75 -8.79
CA PHE A 265 -1.99 -19.86 -7.86
C PHE A 265 -1.01 -18.86 -7.20
N ASN A 266 0.29 -18.98 -7.49
CA ASN A 266 1.33 -18.18 -6.83
C ASN A 266 1.25 -16.71 -7.24
N TYR A 267 1.33 -15.79 -6.27
CA TYR A 267 1.26 -14.34 -6.49
C TYR A 267 -0.05 -13.87 -7.15
N GLN A 268 -1.10 -14.69 -7.06
CA GLN A 268 -2.43 -14.35 -7.56
C GLN A 268 -3.28 -13.75 -6.45
N SER A 269 -4.21 -12.89 -6.86
CA SER A 269 -5.16 -12.27 -5.94
C SER A 269 -6.51 -12.96 -6.06
N TYR A 270 -7.12 -13.20 -4.92
CA TYR A 270 -8.40 -13.84 -4.78
C TYR A 270 -9.33 -12.91 -4.02
N TYR A 271 -10.62 -13.08 -4.26
CA TYR A 271 -11.64 -12.50 -3.42
C TYR A 271 -12.60 -13.57 -2.91
N TYR A 272 -13.21 -13.26 -1.78
CA TYR A 272 -14.24 -14.03 -1.11
C TYR A 272 -15.39 -13.09 -0.80
N ILE A 273 -16.62 -13.55 -0.99
CA ILE A 273 -17.82 -12.83 -0.58
C ILE A 273 -18.35 -13.53 0.68
N GLY A 274 -18.77 -12.76 1.66
CA GLY A 274 -19.25 -13.31 2.91
C GLY A 274 -19.76 -12.26 3.90
N ASN A 275 -19.74 -12.63 5.18
CA ASN A 275 -20.15 -11.75 6.27
C ASN A 275 -18.98 -11.52 7.23
N PHE A 276 -18.94 -10.31 7.80
CA PHE A 276 -18.03 -9.94 8.88
C PHE A 276 -18.84 -9.62 10.13
N ASP A 277 -18.55 -10.29 11.24
CA ASP A 277 -19.28 -10.16 12.52
C ASP A 277 -18.63 -9.18 13.51
N GLY A 278 -17.64 -8.40 13.05
CA GLY A 278 -16.83 -7.51 13.87
C GLY A 278 -15.55 -8.16 14.41
N LYS A 279 -15.40 -9.49 14.26
CA LYS A 279 -14.20 -10.26 14.66
C LYS A 279 -13.70 -11.20 13.58
N HIS A 280 -14.59 -11.86 12.86
CA HIS A 280 -14.27 -12.92 11.93
C HIS A 280 -15.00 -12.71 10.61
N PHE A 281 -14.31 -13.01 9.53
CA PHE A 281 -14.91 -13.07 8.20
C PHE A 281 -15.27 -14.52 7.88
N SER A 282 -16.55 -14.74 7.61
CA SER A 282 -17.08 -16.04 7.19
C SER A 282 -17.36 -16.00 5.70
N ALA A 283 -16.50 -16.65 4.92
CA ALA A 283 -16.64 -16.77 3.47
C ALA A 283 -17.87 -17.63 3.11
N GLU A 284 -18.73 -17.12 2.24
CA GLU A 284 -19.86 -17.85 1.64
C GLU A 284 -19.51 -18.40 0.25
N THR A 285 -18.42 -17.92 -0.34
CA THR A 285 -17.90 -18.35 -1.65
C THR A 285 -16.54 -19.02 -1.52
N PRO A 286 -16.17 -19.94 -2.44
CA PRO A 286 -14.79 -20.38 -2.58
C PRO A 286 -13.87 -19.23 -3.03
N PRO A 287 -12.53 -19.38 -2.90
CA PRO A 287 -11.57 -18.42 -3.43
C PRO A 287 -11.81 -18.19 -4.92
N THR A 288 -12.17 -16.96 -5.29
CA THR A 288 -12.41 -16.60 -6.69
C THR A 288 -11.24 -15.78 -7.20
N LEU A 289 -10.55 -16.30 -8.22
CA LEU A 289 -9.43 -15.62 -8.83
C LEU A 289 -9.88 -14.28 -9.41
N GLN A 290 -9.21 -13.20 -9.03
CA GLN A 290 -9.34 -11.91 -9.69
C GLN A 290 -8.66 -12.02 -11.06
N LYS A 291 -9.42 -12.46 -12.06
CA LYS A 291 -8.94 -12.58 -13.45
C LYS A 291 -8.66 -11.19 -14.02
N SER A 292 -7.42 -10.71 -13.91
CA SER A 292 -6.97 -9.57 -14.71
C SER A 292 -6.49 -10.09 -16.07
N PHE A 293 -7.00 -9.53 -17.17
CA PHE A 293 -6.55 -9.83 -18.54
C PHE A 293 -5.11 -9.39 -18.86
N MET A 294 -4.37 -8.88 -17.88
CA MET A 294 -3.03 -8.34 -18.06
C MET A 294 -2.04 -9.18 -17.24
N HIS A 295 -1.14 -9.89 -17.93
CA HIS A 295 -0.01 -10.64 -17.38
C HIS A 295 1.07 -9.77 -16.69
N HIS A 296 0.74 -8.52 -16.36
CA HIS A 296 1.66 -7.57 -15.76
C HIS A 296 1.12 -7.12 -14.41
N ARG A 297 1.97 -7.31 -13.40
CA ARG A 297 1.78 -7.18 -11.96
C ARG A 297 1.37 -5.78 -11.46
N LEU A 298 0.86 -4.91 -12.33
CA LEU A 298 0.97 -3.46 -12.16
C LEU A 298 -0.33 -2.71 -11.87
N LEU A 299 -1.51 -3.30 -11.94
CA LEU A 299 -2.72 -2.67 -11.41
C LEU A 299 -3.79 -3.73 -11.17
N LYS A 300 -3.84 -4.25 -9.94
CA LYS A 300 -5.04 -4.94 -9.44
C LYS A 300 -5.84 -3.87 -8.69
N LEU A 301 -7.04 -3.57 -9.18
CA LEU A 301 -7.88 -2.50 -8.67
C LEU A 301 -8.11 -2.64 -7.16
N MET A 302 -7.82 -1.57 -6.41
CA MET A 302 -8.50 -1.19 -5.16
C MET A 302 -9.14 0.19 -5.37
N VAL A 303 -10.06 0.32 -6.32
CA VAL A 303 -10.74 1.60 -6.63
C VAL A 303 -11.98 1.82 -5.74
N ILE A 304 -12.39 0.82 -4.95
CA ILE A 304 -13.66 0.88 -4.22
C ILE A 304 -13.59 1.86 -3.03
N ASP A 305 -12.44 1.98 -2.36
CA ASP A 305 -12.26 2.95 -1.25
C ASP A 305 -12.34 4.41 -1.71
N ALA A 306 -11.92 4.71 -2.94
CA ALA A 306 -12.00 6.03 -3.52
C ALA A 306 -13.45 6.46 -3.85
N LEU A 307 -14.34 5.49 -4.05
CA LEU A 307 -15.72 5.72 -4.49
C LEU A 307 -16.75 5.69 -3.34
N SER A 308 -16.35 5.28 -2.14
CA SER A 308 -17.25 5.19 -0.97
C SER A 308 -17.40 6.51 -0.19
N VAL A 309 -16.75 7.58 -0.66
CA VAL A 309 -16.88 8.94 -0.14
C VAL A 309 -17.81 9.75 -1.05
N GLY A 310 -19.08 9.36 -1.07
CA GLY A 310 -20.19 10.04 -1.75
C GLY A 310 -21.46 9.92 -0.94
#